data_AF-A0A2D0JV05-F1
#
_entry.id   AF-A0A2D0JV05-F1
#
_cell.length_a   1.000
_cell.length_b   1.000
_cell.length_c   1.000
_cell.angle_alpha   90.00
_cell.angle_beta   90.00
_cell.angle_gamma   90.00
#
_symmetry.space_group_name_H-M   'P 1'
#
loop_
_entity.id
_entity.type
_entity.pdbx_description
1 polymer ?
#
loop_
_entity_poly.entity_id
_entity_poly.type
_entity_poly.pdbx_seq_one_letter_code
_entity_poly.pdbx_strand_id
1 'polypeptide(L)'
;MDMKKPKNIYVLKYAETGTDGWAYGRPSGIKPCQWPRSRVNGVPMAHIFTVKIPAEYNVRSSDVEYLSVFQSSDFEDDEEEGVNEFLQEDGDALDNNAFWQELILYRNNMHPREVYQVDDIGGGWCFIYLTEEEISGKLCELPSKNCLPADYESMHEINCFSSDQPARYFNLEAYSDDPNIGVKPEEYPDWLGDIETIDNLKIEDIKGYIPIFHKVSEKLNLNLDKYFYNHHFGGTAHPAQSIPDDLSEFYFEFDESLGDPNIGGDGVAQIDLLTNKIHWACG
;
A
#
# COMPACT_ATOMS: atom_id res chain seq x y z
N MET A 1 -11.55 -21.01 -3.25
CA MET A 1 -12.91 -20.43 -3.29
C MET A 1 -12.94 -19.51 -4.48
N ASP A 2 -13.90 -19.66 -5.40
CA ASP A 2 -14.07 -18.67 -6.46
C ASP A 2 -14.56 -17.37 -5.83
N MET A 3 -13.66 -16.40 -5.68
CA MET A 3 -14.01 -15.07 -5.18
C MET A 3 -14.87 -14.37 -6.23
N LYS A 4 -15.88 -13.65 -5.78
CA LYS A 4 -16.68 -12.83 -6.69
C LYS A 4 -15.82 -11.69 -7.19
N LYS A 5 -15.73 -11.56 -8.51
CA LYS A 5 -15.04 -10.44 -9.14
C LYS A 5 -15.72 -9.10 -8.76
N PRO A 6 -14.93 -8.04 -8.50
CA PRO A 6 -15.45 -6.69 -8.33
C PRO A 6 -16.32 -6.25 -9.51
N LYS A 7 -17.24 -5.32 -9.24
CA LYS A 7 -18.15 -4.69 -10.21
C LYS A 7 -18.07 -3.17 -10.19
N ASN A 8 -17.35 -2.61 -9.22
CA ASN A 8 -17.02 -1.20 -9.15
C ASN A 8 -15.53 -1.07 -8.89
N ILE A 9 -14.89 -0.03 -9.42
CA ILE A 9 -13.70 0.53 -8.78
C ILE A 9 -14.11 1.47 -7.66
N TYR A 10 -13.19 1.78 -6.76
CA TYR A 10 -13.41 2.76 -5.71
C TYR A 10 -12.28 3.78 -5.74
N VAL A 11 -12.60 5.03 -6.04
CA VAL A 11 -11.62 6.11 -6.21
C VAL A 11 -11.64 7.01 -4.99
N LEU A 12 -10.46 7.31 -4.47
CA LEU A 12 -10.27 8.19 -3.33
C LEU A 12 -10.54 9.65 -3.71
N LYS A 13 -11.35 10.34 -2.90
CA LYS A 13 -11.61 11.78 -3.01
C LYS A 13 -11.37 12.46 -1.67
N TYR A 14 -10.39 13.37 -1.64
CA TYR A 14 -10.12 14.18 -0.45
C TYR A 14 -11.34 14.98 -0.02
N ALA A 15 -11.56 15.04 1.28
CA ALA A 15 -12.68 15.74 1.91
C ALA A 15 -12.25 16.34 3.24
N GLU A 16 -12.91 17.43 3.65
CA GLU A 16 -12.63 18.06 4.96
C GLU A 16 -12.93 17.12 6.13
N THR A 17 -13.93 16.25 5.98
CA THR A 17 -14.41 15.33 7.03
C THR A 17 -14.66 13.91 6.49
N GLY A 18 -13.71 13.38 5.70
CA GLY A 18 -13.81 12.03 5.14
C GLY A 18 -13.86 10.93 6.21
N THR A 19 -14.55 9.83 5.92
CA THR A 19 -14.74 8.70 6.84
C THR A 19 -14.14 7.39 6.36
N ASP A 20 -13.75 7.29 5.09
CA ASP A 20 -13.22 6.04 4.54
C ASP A 20 -11.70 5.94 4.67
N GLY A 21 -11.05 6.96 5.22
CA GLY A 21 -9.63 6.90 5.55
C GLY A 21 -8.96 8.27 5.64
N TRP A 22 -7.66 8.22 5.85
CA TRP A 22 -6.80 9.40 5.89
C TRP A 22 -5.37 9.07 5.46
N ALA A 23 -4.73 10.04 4.82
CA ALA A 23 -3.30 10.06 4.58
C ALA A 23 -2.59 10.86 5.68
N TYR A 24 -1.30 10.61 5.87
CA TYR A 24 -0.52 11.15 6.98
C TYR A 24 -1.18 10.84 8.33
N GLY A 25 -0.96 11.69 9.33
CA GLY A 25 -1.52 11.53 10.65
C GLY A 25 -1.02 10.27 11.34
N ARG A 26 -1.58 10.01 12.51
CA ARG A 26 -1.25 8.83 13.29
C ARG A 26 -2.27 7.72 13.01
N PRO A 27 -1.85 6.45 13.05
CA PRO A 27 -2.77 5.33 12.90
C PRO A 27 -3.71 5.22 14.11
N SER A 28 -4.84 4.55 13.93
CA SER A 28 -5.68 4.05 15.03
C SER A 28 -5.55 2.52 15.09
N GLY A 29 -6.14 1.88 16.10
CA GLY A 29 -6.16 0.41 16.21
C GLY A 29 -4.87 -0.25 16.68
N ILE A 30 -3.80 0.52 16.92
CA ILE A 30 -2.53 0.02 17.47
C ILE A 30 -2.12 0.79 18.73
N LYS A 31 -1.20 0.21 19.50
CA LYS A 31 -0.51 0.84 20.64
C LYS A 31 0.90 1.30 20.24
N PRO A 32 1.56 2.16 21.02
CA PRO A 32 2.95 2.55 20.74
C PRO A 32 3.93 1.37 20.66
N CYS A 33 3.74 0.33 21.49
CA CYS A 33 4.52 -0.91 21.43
C CYS A 33 4.16 -1.81 20.24
N GLN A 34 3.16 -1.45 19.43
CA GLN A 34 2.75 -2.16 18.21
C GLN A 34 3.15 -1.39 16.95
N TRP A 35 3.84 -0.26 17.10
CA TRP A 35 4.26 0.56 15.96
C TRP A 35 5.26 -0.23 15.11
N PRO A 36 4.99 -0.45 13.80
CA PRO A 36 5.87 -1.20 12.92
C PRO A 36 7.31 -0.71 12.94
N ARG A 37 8.26 -1.63 12.86
CA ARG A 37 9.70 -1.36 12.90
C ARG A 37 10.35 -1.72 11.58
N SER A 38 11.29 -0.91 11.13
CA SER A 38 12.28 -1.29 10.13
C SER A 38 12.92 -2.63 10.51
N ARG A 39 13.19 -3.49 9.53
CA ARG A 39 13.93 -4.74 9.74
C ARG A 39 15.43 -4.58 9.53
N VAL A 40 15.87 -3.37 9.20
CA VAL A 40 17.28 -3.00 8.98
C VAL A 40 17.82 -2.23 10.18
N ASN A 41 17.13 -1.18 10.62
CA ASN A 41 17.62 -0.27 11.67
C ASN A 41 16.73 -0.24 12.95
N GLY A 42 15.55 -0.87 12.92
CA GLY A 42 14.66 -1.01 14.08
C GLY A 42 13.89 0.27 14.46
N VAL A 43 14.08 1.36 13.71
CA VAL A 43 13.38 2.63 13.88
C VAL A 43 11.89 2.45 13.52
N PRO A 44 10.96 3.13 14.21
CA PRO A 44 9.55 3.01 13.87
C PRO A 44 9.23 3.63 12.50
N MET A 45 8.58 2.83 11.66
CA MET A 45 8.22 3.16 10.28
C MET A 45 7.23 4.34 10.23
N ALA A 46 7.26 5.13 9.17
CA ALA A 46 6.27 6.17 8.95
C ALA A 46 4.90 5.57 8.65
N HIS A 47 3.85 6.15 9.22
CA HIS A 47 2.47 5.85 8.81
C HIS A 47 2.15 6.67 7.55
N ILE A 48 1.84 5.99 6.46
CA ILE A 48 1.58 6.63 5.16
C ILE A 48 0.09 6.96 5.04
N PHE A 49 -0.77 5.95 5.18
CA PHE A 49 -2.22 6.13 5.19
C PHE A 49 -2.94 4.97 5.88
N THR A 50 -4.20 5.23 6.24
CA THR A 50 -5.17 4.17 6.55
C THR A 50 -6.40 4.32 5.66
N VAL A 51 -6.84 3.23 5.05
CA VAL A 51 -7.95 3.21 4.08
C VAL A 51 -8.92 2.07 4.37
N LYS A 52 -10.21 2.34 4.22
CA LYS A 52 -11.27 1.33 4.25
C LYS A 52 -11.17 0.46 3.01
N ILE A 53 -11.22 -0.85 3.18
CA ILE A 53 -11.22 -1.82 2.09
C ILE A 53 -12.69 -2.02 1.66
N PRO A 54 -13.07 -1.65 0.41
CA PRO A 54 -14.42 -1.91 -0.06
C PRO A 54 -14.75 -3.40 -0.02
N ALA A 55 -15.99 -3.76 0.30
CA ALA A 55 -16.39 -5.15 0.48
C ALA A 55 -16.10 -6.06 -0.74
N GLU A 56 -16.10 -5.49 -1.95
CA GLU A 56 -15.77 -6.22 -3.19
C GLU A 56 -14.27 -6.52 -3.34
N TYR A 57 -13.41 -5.72 -2.69
CA TYR A 57 -11.96 -5.87 -2.67
C TYR A 57 -11.45 -6.53 -1.38
N ASN A 58 -12.35 -6.76 -0.42
CA ASN A 58 -12.02 -7.42 0.82
C ASN A 58 -11.94 -8.93 0.63
N VAL A 59 -10.73 -9.39 0.32
CA VAL A 59 -10.37 -10.80 0.13
C VAL A 59 -10.09 -11.53 1.44
N ARG A 60 -10.18 -10.82 2.57
CA ARG A 60 -10.00 -11.34 3.93
C ARG A 60 -11.38 -11.69 4.52
N SER A 61 -11.43 -11.83 5.83
CA SER A 61 -12.67 -12.01 6.57
C SER A 61 -13.47 -10.71 6.65
N SER A 62 -14.79 -10.83 6.79
CA SER A 62 -15.70 -9.68 6.79
C SER A 62 -15.58 -8.75 8.01
N ASP A 63 -14.81 -9.12 9.03
CA ASP A 63 -14.53 -8.30 10.21
C ASP A 63 -13.31 -7.37 10.02
N VAL A 64 -12.44 -7.65 9.05
CA VAL A 64 -11.33 -6.77 8.68
C VAL A 64 -11.85 -5.77 7.66
N GLU A 65 -11.87 -4.48 7.99
CA GLU A 65 -12.44 -3.45 7.11
C GLU A 65 -11.42 -2.39 6.68
N TYR A 66 -10.24 -2.32 7.28
CA TYR A 66 -9.24 -1.28 6.99
C TYR A 66 -7.85 -1.86 6.78
N LEU A 67 -7.07 -1.15 5.98
CA LEU A 67 -5.65 -1.36 5.75
C LEU A 67 -4.90 -0.10 6.18
N SER A 68 -4.00 -0.24 7.15
CA SER A 68 -3.02 0.79 7.53
C SER A 68 -1.66 0.44 6.95
N VAL A 69 -1.02 1.40 6.28
CA VAL A 69 0.22 1.21 5.51
C VAL A 69 1.35 2.05 6.11
N PHE A 70 2.51 1.42 6.25
CA PHE A 70 3.72 2.00 6.79
C PHE A 70 4.90 1.75 5.87
N GLN A 71 5.86 2.68 5.85
CA GLN A 71 7.10 2.58 5.08
C GLN A 71 8.32 2.99 5.91
N SER A 72 9.45 2.35 5.63
CA SER A 72 10.79 2.79 6.06
C SER A 72 11.77 2.80 4.88
N SER A 73 12.85 3.57 5.03
CA SER A 73 13.95 3.66 4.07
C SER A 73 14.93 2.46 4.15
N ASP A 74 14.44 1.23 4.33
CA ASP A 74 15.30 0.04 4.57
C ASP A 74 16.26 -0.32 3.42
N PHE A 75 16.20 0.37 2.28
CA PHE A 75 17.15 0.23 1.18
C PHE A 75 18.43 1.08 1.37
N GLU A 76 18.47 1.94 2.40
CA GLU A 76 19.63 2.77 2.73
C GLU A 76 20.70 1.97 3.51
N ASP A 77 21.93 2.51 3.58
CA ASP A 77 23.08 1.86 4.26
C ASP A 77 23.15 2.34 5.73
N ASP A 78 22.13 1.99 6.50
CA ASP A 78 21.89 2.46 7.88
C ASP A 78 21.57 1.31 8.86
N GLU A 79 22.02 0.11 8.52
CA GLU A 79 21.80 -1.12 9.30
C GLU A 79 22.28 -0.98 10.76
N GLU A 80 21.41 -1.38 11.69
CA GLU A 80 21.76 -1.50 13.11
C GLU A 80 22.03 -2.98 13.43
N GLU A 81 23.25 -3.27 13.89
CA GLU A 81 23.74 -4.63 14.11
C GLU A 81 22.73 -5.48 14.93
N GLY A 82 22.39 -6.66 14.42
CA GLY A 82 21.53 -7.63 15.10
C GLY A 82 20.03 -7.37 15.03
N VAL A 83 19.58 -6.22 14.51
CA VAL A 83 18.14 -5.91 14.43
C VAL A 83 17.41 -6.90 13.54
N ASN A 84 17.97 -7.21 12.37
CA ASN A 84 17.37 -8.14 11.44
C ASN A 84 17.24 -9.54 12.05
N GLU A 85 18.33 -10.06 12.62
CA GLU A 85 18.36 -11.35 13.27
C GLU A 85 17.37 -11.41 14.42
N PHE A 86 17.27 -10.35 15.23
CA PHE A 86 16.33 -10.29 16.35
C PHE A 86 14.86 -10.26 15.91
N LEU A 87 14.53 -9.51 14.85
CA LEU A 87 13.14 -9.33 14.40
C LEU A 87 12.67 -10.39 13.39
N GLN A 88 13.57 -11.07 12.68
CA GLN A 88 13.23 -12.00 11.58
C GLN A 88 13.75 -13.42 11.80
N GLU A 89 14.86 -13.61 12.51
CA GLU A 89 15.56 -14.91 12.60
C GLU A 89 15.54 -15.53 14.01
N ASP A 90 14.65 -15.04 14.87
CA ASP A 90 14.54 -15.42 16.26
C ASP A 90 15.81 -15.22 17.12
N GLY A 91 16.70 -14.30 16.72
CA GLY A 91 17.90 -13.94 17.47
C GLY A 91 17.62 -13.34 18.85
N ASP A 92 18.67 -13.24 19.67
CA ASP A 92 18.63 -12.59 20.99
C ASP A 92 18.92 -11.08 20.86
N ALA A 93 18.40 -10.28 21.79
CA ALA A 93 18.73 -8.86 21.86
C ALA A 93 20.23 -8.70 22.17
N LEU A 94 20.93 -7.84 21.42
CA LEU A 94 22.38 -7.67 21.58
C LEU A 94 22.78 -6.83 22.79
N ASP A 95 21.89 -5.96 23.27
CA ASP A 95 22.13 -5.10 24.43
C ASP A 95 20.85 -4.96 25.28
N ASN A 96 20.98 -4.30 26.44
CA ASN A 96 19.92 -4.01 27.39
C ASN A 96 19.64 -2.49 27.50
N ASN A 97 20.07 -1.72 26.51
CA ASN A 97 19.82 -0.29 26.44
C ASN A 97 18.34 0.02 26.08
N ALA A 98 17.97 1.30 26.11
CA ALA A 98 16.57 1.70 25.94
C ALA A 98 16.00 1.34 24.56
N PHE A 99 16.83 1.39 23.50
CA PHE A 99 16.43 1.02 22.14
C PHE A 99 16.06 -0.46 22.05
N TRP A 100 16.94 -1.35 22.53
CA TRP A 100 16.69 -2.79 22.55
C TRP A 100 15.49 -3.15 23.44
N GLN A 101 15.26 -2.44 24.54
CA GLN A 101 14.06 -2.64 25.36
C GLN A 101 12.77 -2.29 24.58
N GLU A 102 12.77 -1.23 23.79
CA GLU A 102 11.63 -0.90 22.93
C GLU A 102 11.44 -1.91 21.78
N LEU A 103 12.52 -2.46 21.22
CA LEU A 103 12.45 -3.55 20.24
C LEU A 103 11.90 -4.85 20.85
N ILE A 104 12.31 -5.21 22.07
CA ILE A 104 11.77 -6.35 22.81
C ILE A 104 10.28 -6.14 23.09
N LEU A 105 9.89 -4.93 23.51
CA LEU A 105 8.47 -4.60 23.68
C LEU A 105 7.69 -4.76 22.38
N TYR A 106 8.25 -4.30 21.26
CA TYR A 106 7.64 -4.47 19.95
C TYR A 106 7.49 -5.94 19.56
N ARG A 107 8.59 -6.71 19.54
CA ARG A 107 8.57 -8.14 19.16
C ARG A 107 7.56 -8.94 19.98
N ASN A 108 7.42 -8.63 21.26
CA ASN A 108 6.48 -9.31 22.16
C ASN A 108 5.02 -8.84 22.02
N ASN A 109 4.75 -7.72 21.35
CA ASN A 109 3.42 -7.14 21.24
C ASN A 109 2.97 -6.89 19.79
N MET A 110 3.74 -7.32 18.78
CA MET A 110 3.43 -7.12 17.34
C MET A 110 1.95 -7.34 17.05
N HIS A 111 1.39 -6.49 16.19
CA HIS A 111 -0.01 -6.61 15.87
C HIS A 111 -0.26 -7.97 15.17
N PRO A 112 -1.29 -8.75 15.58
CA PRO A 112 -1.48 -10.11 15.07
C PRO A 112 -1.83 -10.18 13.58
N ARG A 113 -2.23 -9.05 12.99
CA ARG A 113 -2.50 -8.90 11.54
C ARG A 113 -1.49 -8.00 10.82
N GLU A 114 -0.31 -7.84 11.41
CA GLU A 114 0.83 -7.20 10.75
C GLU A 114 1.38 -8.11 9.64
N VAL A 115 1.69 -7.53 8.49
CA VAL A 115 2.38 -8.18 7.37
C VAL A 115 3.52 -7.28 6.93
N TYR A 116 4.75 -7.76 7.09
CA TYR A 116 5.94 -7.09 6.60
C TYR A 116 6.24 -7.52 5.16
N GLN A 117 6.68 -6.58 4.33
CA GLN A 117 7.09 -6.79 2.95
C GLN A 117 8.37 -6.02 2.66
N VAL A 118 9.13 -6.55 1.71
CA VAL A 118 10.32 -5.89 1.15
C VAL A 118 10.04 -5.72 -0.33
N ASP A 119 10.19 -4.51 -0.85
CA ASP A 119 10.06 -4.24 -2.28
C ASP A 119 11.30 -4.66 -3.07
N ASP A 120 11.26 -4.50 -4.39
CA ASP A 120 12.31 -5.00 -5.29
C ASP A 120 13.69 -4.33 -5.11
N ILE A 121 13.76 -3.19 -4.40
CA ILE A 121 15.03 -2.51 -4.10
C ILE A 121 15.47 -2.65 -2.64
N GLY A 122 14.72 -3.40 -1.82
CA GLY A 122 15.03 -3.59 -0.40
C GLY A 122 14.26 -2.65 0.54
N GLY A 123 13.36 -1.81 0.02
CA GLY A 123 12.55 -0.90 0.83
C GLY A 123 11.53 -1.63 1.70
N GLY A 124 11.39 -1.17 2.95
CA GLY A 124 10.58 -1.81 3.97
C GLY A 124 9.15 -1.30 3.96
N TRP A 125 8.18 -2.22 3.89
CA TRP A 125 6.76 -1.91 3.93
C TRP A 125 6.06 -2.76 4.97
N CYS A 126 5.10 -2.17 5.68
CA CYS A 126 4.31 -2.89 6.65
C CYS A 126 2.82 -2.57 6.50
N PHE A 127 2.01 -3.63 6.48
CA PHE A 127 0.57 -3.56 6.37
C PHE A 127 -0.07 -4.08 7.65
N ILE A 128 -0.99 -3.32 8.21
CA ILE A 128 -1.80 -3.76 9.34
C ILE A 128 -3.27 -3.77 8.92
N TYR A 129 -3.86 -4.96 8.98
CA TYR A 129 -5.28 -5.14 8.73
C TYR A 129 -6.08 -4.94 10.02
N LEU A 130 -7.04 -4.02 9.98
CA LEU A 130 -7.77 -3.55 11.15
C LEU A 130 -9.29 -3.76 10.98
N THR A 131 -9.93 -4.05 12.09
CA THR A 131 -11.39 -4.11 12.25
C THR A 131 -11.97 -2.70 12.45
N GLU A 132 -13.28 -2.56 12.22
CA GLU A 132 -14.01 -1.31 12.52
C GLU A 132 -13.94 -0.93 14.01
N GLU A 133 -13.89 -1.91 14.92
CA GLU A 133 -13.74 -1.66 16.36
C GLU A 133 -12.36 -1.05 16.69
N GLU A 134 -11.30 -1.62 16.10
CA GLU A 134 -9.93 -1.12 16.27
C GLU A 134 -9.80 0.31 15.73
N ILE A 135 -10.33 0.60 14.54
CA ILE A 135 -10.21 1.93 13.93
C ILE A 135 -10.99 3.01 14.69
N SER A 136 -12.15 2.65 15.24
CA SER A 136 -13.01 3.55 16.04
C SER A 136 -12.36 3.97 17.37
N GLY A 137 -11.22 3.37 17.72
CA GLY A 137 -10.41 3.73 18.88
C GLY A 137 -9.75 5.12 18.77
N LYS A 138 -9.02 5.47 19.83
CA LYS A 138 -8.18 6.68 19.86
C LYS A 138 -6.98 6.50 18.91
N LEU A 139 -6.61 7.57 18.21
CA LEU A 139 -5.34 7.64 17.49
C LEU A 139 -4.17 7.25 18.42
N CYS A 140 -3.27 6.42 17.90
CA CYS A 140 -2.09 5.98 18.61
C CYS A 140 -1.18 7.18 18.89
N GLU A 141 -0.62 7.22 20.09
CA GLU A 141 0.44 8.17 20.42
C GLU A 141 1.75 7.70 19.74
N LEU A 142 2.64 8.65 19.45
CA LEU A 142 3.97 8.28 18.94
C LEU A 142 4.71 7.40 19.94
N PRO A 143 5.57 6.47 19.47
CA PRO A 143 6.49 5.74 20.33
C PRO A 143 7.41 6.69 21.12
N SER A 144 7.98 6.18 22.21
CA SER A 144 9.01 6.90 22.95
C SER A 144 10.24 7.14 22.08
N LYS A 145 10.88 8.31 22.18
CA LYS A 145 12.16 8.57 21.47
C LYS A 145 13.30 7.63 21.89
N ASN A 146 13.14 6.90 22.99
CA ASN A 146 14.06 5.83 23.40
C ASN A 146 14.17 4.70 22.36
N CYS A 147 13.24 4.64 21.40
CA CYS A 147 13.23 3.63 20.36
C CYS A 147 14.07 4.00 19.12
N LEU A 148 14.94 5.00 19.24
CA LEU A 148 15.95 5.35 18.25
C LEU A 148 17.31 4.85 18.74
N PRO A 149 18.17 4.34 17.84
CA PRO A 149 19.58 4.09 18.15
C PRO A 149 20.28 5.35 18.70
N ALA A 150 21.34 5.17 19.50
CA ALA A 150 21.96 6.27 20.24
C ALA A 150 22.57 7.36 19.33
N ASP A 151 23.13 6.94 18.18
CA ASP A 151 23.80 7.80 17.20
C ASP A 151 22.96 7.96 15.92
N TYR A 152 21.64 7.75 16.01
CA TYR A 152 20.75 7.85 14.87
C TYR A 152 20.67 9.29 14.33
N GLU A 153 21.32 9.54 13.19
CA GLU A 153 21.28 10.82 12.49
C GLU A 153 20.13 10.83 11.49
N SER A 154 19.09 11.62 11.77
CA SER A 154 17.84 11.67 11.01
C SER A 154 17.94 12.26 9.58
N MET A 155 19.11 12.29 8.97
CA MET A 155 19.30 12.99 7.70
C MET A 155 18.79 12.12 6.55
N HIS A 156 17.57 12.43 6.12
CA HIS A 156 16.86 11.95 4.91
C HIS A 156 15.91 10.75 5.06
N GLU A 157 15.76 10.19 6.27
CA GLU A 157 14.96 8.98 6.45
C GLU A 157 13.47 9.21 6.75
N ILE A 158 12.63 8.36 6.13
CA ILE A 158 11.19 8.30 6.39
C ILE A 158 10.94 7.46 7.66
N ASN A 159 10.51 8.11 8.74
CA ASN A 159 10.15 7.46 10.00
C ASN A 159 8.94 8.13 10.65
N CYS A 160 8.42 7.53 11.74
CA CYS A 160 7.22 8.04 12.39
C CYS A 160 7.35 9.45 12.96
N PHE A 161 8.57 9.91 13.28
CA PHE A 161 8.80 11.21 13.88
C PHE A 161 8.97 12.31 12.84
N SER A 162 9.68 12.03 11.74
CA SER A 162 9.82 12.96 10.61
C SER A 162 8.53 13.12 9.81
N SER A 163 7.70 12.07 9.78
CA SER A 163 6.48 11.99 8.97
C SER A 163 5.18 12.28 9.75
N ASP A 164 5.25 12.71 11.02
CA ASP A 164 4.07 13.06 11.84
C ASP A 164 3.44 14.38 11.38
N GLN A 165 2.71 14.31 10.28
CA GLN A 165 1.99 15.44 9.67
C GLN A 165 0.48 15.38 9.99
N PRO A 166 -0.26 16.49 9.94
CA PRO A 166 -1.71 16.49 10.11
C PRO A 166 -2.42 15.57 9.10
N ALA A 167 -3.40 14.80 9.58
CA ALA A 167 -4.17 13.89 8.74
C ALA A 167 -4.94 14.63 7.62
N ARG A 168 -4.96 14.04 6.43
CA ARG A 168 -5.81 14.47 5.31
C ARG A 168 -6.85 13.40 5.01
N TYR A 169 -8.10 13.69 5.33
CA TYR A 169 -9.21 12.75 5.22
C TYR A 169 -9.75 12.63 3.79
N PHE A 170 -10.33 11.47 3.49
CA PHE A 170 -10.94 11.19 2.19
C PHE A 170 -12.13 10.23 2.30
N ASN A 171 -12.92 10.18 1.23
CA ASN A 171 -13.97 9.19 1.01
C ASN A 171 -13.66 8.37 -0.23
N LEU A 172 -14.26 7.19 -0.33
CA LEU A 172 -14.21 6.32 -1.50
C LEU A 172 -15.49 6.46 -2.30
N GLU A 173 -15.35 6.78 -3.58
CA GLU A 173 -16.45 6.88 -4.53
C GLU A 173 -16.45 5.69 -5.49
N ALA A 174 -17.59 5.00 -5.60
CA ALA A 174 -17.73 3.83 -6.45
C ALA A 174 -18.05 4.22 -7.90
N TYR A 175 -17.37 3.58 -8.86
CA TYR A 175 -17.60 3.76 -10.29
C TYR A 175 -17.68 2.41 -11.01
N SER A 176 -18.64 2.25 -11.92
CA SER A 176 -18.93 0.99 -12.61
C SER A 176 -18.68 1.04 -14.12
N ASP A 177 -18.04 2.11 -14.61
CA ASP A 177 -17.88 2.40 -16.04
C ASP A 177 -16.49 2.02 -16.59
N ASP A 178 -15.55 1.64 -15.74
CA ASP A 178 -14.22 1.17 -16.16
C ASP A 178 -14.32 -0.27 -16.74
N PRO A 179 -13.84 -0.51 -17.97
CA PRO A 179 -13.96 -1.82 -18.63
C PRO A 179 -13.02 -2.91 -18.06
N ASN A 180 -12.03 -2.53 -17.26
CA ASN A 180 -11.06 -3.42 -16.62
C ASN A 180 -11.49 -3.86 -15.20
N ILE A 181 -12.67 -3.46 -14.73
CA ILE A 181 -13.20 -3.87 -13.42
C ILE A 181 -13.25 -5.40 -13.29
N GLY A 182 -12.58 -5.93 -12.26
CA GLY A 182 -12.54 -7.37 -11.98
C GLY A 182 -11.80 -8.19 -13.03
N VAL A 183 -11.03 -7.54 -13.90
CA VAL A 183 -10.16 -8.17 -14.88
C VAL A 183 -8.72 -8.05 -14.36
N LYS A 184 -7.97 -9.15 -14.42
CA LYS A 184 -6.58 -9.17 -13.98
C LYS A 184 -5.76 -8.21 -14.86
N PRO A 185 -5.00 -7.25 -14.29
CA PRO A 185 -4.07 -6.43 -15.06
C PRO A 185 -3.03 -7.27 -15.80
N GLU A 186 -2.81 -6.94 -17.08
CA GLU A 186 -1.82 -7.61 -17.93
C GLU A 186 -1.20 -6.58 -18.89
N GLU A 187 0.13 -6.51 -18.98
CA GLU A 187 0.84 -5.59 -19.89
C GLU A 187 0.63 -5.97 -21.36
N TYR A 188 0.71 -7.27 -21.66
CA TYR A 188 0.57 -7.81 -23.01
C TYR A 188 -0.50 -8.91 -23.09
N PRO A 189 -1.80 -8.58 -22.97
CA PRO A 189 -2.88 -9.56 -23.04
C PRO A 189 -2.89 -10.30 -24.39
N ASP A 190 -2.93 -11.64 -24.35
CA ASP A 190 -2.89 -12.51 -25.55
C ASP A 190 -4.00 -12.16 -26.56
N TRP A 191 -5.20 -11.84 -26.06
CA TRP A 191 -6.37 -11.55 -26.90
C TRP A 191 -6.19 -10.32 -27.80
N LEU A 192 -5.28 -9.39 -27.44
CA LEU A 192 -4.93 -8.26 -28.29
C LEU A 192 -4.09 -8.69 -29.49
N GLY A 193 -3.26 -9.72 -29.35
CA GLY A 193 -2.48 -10.32 -30.43
C GLY A 193 -3.34 -11.06 -31.46
N ASP A 194 -4.52 -11.53 -31.05
CA ASP A 194 -5.50 -12.21 -31.93
C ASP A 194 -6.31 -11.23 -32.81
N ILE A 195 -6.19 -9.92 -32.61
CA ILE A 195 -6.94 -8.91 -33.36
C ILE A 195 -6.27 -8.70 -34.73
N GLU A 196 -6.86 -9.25 -35.79
CA GLU A 196 -6.37 -9.04 -37.17
C GLU A 196 -6.40 -7.56 -37.59
N THR A 197 -7.47 -6.83 -37.24
CA THR A 197 -7.64 -5.40 -37.55
C THR A 197 -8.37 -4.66 -36.42
N ILE A 198 -7.71 -3.68 -35.79
CA ILE A 198 -8.30 -2.85 -34.73
C ILE A 198 -9.47 -2.00 -35.28
N ASP A 199 -9.48 -1.69 -36.59
CA ASP A 199 -10.49 -0.83 -37.20
C ASP A 199 -11.93 -1.37 -37.10
N ASN A 200 -12.10 -2.68 -37.02
CA ASN A 200 -13.40 -3.34 -36.92
C ASN A 200 -13.76 -3.76 -35.49
N LEU A 201 -12.88 -3.52 -34.52
CA LEU A 201 -13.09 -3.91 -33.13
C LEU A 201 -14.28 -3.16 -32.53
N LYS A 202 -15.09 -3.86 -31.75
CA LYS A 202 -16.20 -3.31 -30.98
C LYS A 202 -16.06 -3.65 -29.49
N ILE A 203 -16.85 -3.00 -28.65
CA ILE A 203 -16.83 -3.22 -27.19
C ILE A 203 -17.15 -4.68 -26.85
N GLU A 204 -18.09 -5.31 -27.58
CA GLU A 204 -18.45 -6.72 -27.37
C GLU A 204 -17.32 -7.72 -27.70
N ASP A 205 -16.27 -7.29 -28.38
CA ASP A 205 -15.12 -8.12 -28.74
C ASP A 205 -14.01 -8.12 -27.65
N ILE A 206 -14.16 -7.31 -26.60
CA ILE A 206 -13.20 -7.25 -25.47
C ILE A 206 -13.27 -8.57 -24.70
N LYS A 207 -12.13 -9.25 -24.56
CA LYS A 207 -12.02 -10.57 -23.92
C LYS A 207 -11.20 -10.59 -22.63
N GLY A 208 -10.55 -9.48 -22.30
CA GLY A 208 -9.64 -9.38 -21.18
C GLY A 208 -9.23 -7.95 -20.92
N TYR A 209 -8.11 -7.78 -20.23
CA TYR A 209 -7.63 -6.48 -19.81
C TYR A 209 -7.20 -5.63 -21.01
N ILE A 210 -7.39 -4.31 -20.89
CA ILE A 210 -6.97 -3.32 -21.88
C ILE A 210 -5.95 -2.40 -21.20
N PRO A 211 -4.65 -2.46 -21.60
CA PRO A 211 -3.65 -1.54 -21.10
C PRO A 211 -4.00 -0.10 -21.47
N ILE A 212 -3.79 0.84 -20.54
CA ILE A 212 -4.18 2.24 -20.69
C ILE A 212 -3.70 2.88 -22.00
N PHE A 213 -2.44 2.62 -22.38
CA PHE A 213 -1.82 3.20 -23.57
C PHE A 213 -2.00 2.35 -24.84
N HIS A 214 -2.81 1.29 -24.79
CA HIS A 214 -3.07 0.48 -25.97
C HIS A 214 -4.05 1.17 -26.93
N LYS A 215 -3.82 1.05 -28.24
CA LYS A 215 -4.61 1.68 -29.32
C LYS A 215 -6.10 1.35 -29.29
N VAL A 216 -6.46 0.23 -28.65
CA VAL A 216 -7.86 -0.17 -28.42
C VAL A 216 -8.62 0.85 -27.58
N SER A 217 -7.96 1.45 -26.59
CA SER A 217 -8.53 2.49 -25.73
C SER A 217 -9.02 3.69 -26.55
N GLU A 218 -8.15 4.23 -27.42
CA GLU A 218 -8.48 5.35 -28.31
C GLU A 218 -9.56 4.95 -29.33
N LYS A 219 -9.41 3.77 -29.95
CA LYS A 219 -10.34 3.28 -30.98
C LYS A 219 -11.78 3.17 -30.45
N LEU A 220 -11.95 2.66 -29.24
CA LEU A 220 -13.25 2.43 -28.62
C LEU A 220 -13.70 3.61 -27.73
N ASN A 221 -12.89 4.67 -27.62
CA ASN A 221 -13.14 5.84 -26.79
C ASN A 221 -13.46 5.45 -25.33
N LEU A 222 -12.62 4.58 -24.75
CA LEU A 222 -12.84 4.01 -23.42
C LEU A 222 -12.44 4.94 -22.27
N ASN A 223 -11.66 5.99 -22.55
CA ASN A 223 -11.23 6.99 -21.57
C ASN A 223 -10.53 6.32 -20.35
N LEU A 224 -9.60 5.41 -20.62
CA LEU A 224 -8.92 4.62 -19.58
C LEU A 224 -8.00 5.46 -18.69
N ASP A 225 -7.63 6.66 -19.13
CA ASP A 225 -6.86 7.67 -18.39
C ASP A 225 -7.71 8.53 -17.44
N LYS A 226 -9.03 8.27 -17.35
CA LYS A 226 -9.96 9.02 -16.47
C LYS A 226 -9.49 9.14 -15.03
N TYR A 227 -8.83 8.09 -14.52
CA TYR A 227 -8.39 8.00 -13.13
C TYR A 227 -6.89 8.11 -12.95
N PHE A 228 -6.16 8.52 -14.00
CA PHE A 228 -4.73 8.82 -13.92
C PHE A 228 -4.46 9.80 -12.75
N TYR A 229 -3.40 9.56 -11.96
CA TYR A 229 -3.08 10.29 -10.72
C TYR A 229 -4.16 10.27 -9.61
N ASN A 230 -5.17 9.40 -9.68
CA ASN A 230 -6.04 9.14 -8.54
C ASN A 230 -5.59 7.85 -7.84
N HIS A 231 -5.96 7.71 -6.58
CA HIS A 231 -5.77 6.46 -5.84
C HIS A 231 -7.05 5.66 -5.90
N HIS A 232 -6.97 4.38 -6.26
CA HIS A 232 -8.17 3.58 -6.45
C HIS A 232 -7.97 2.09 -6.21
N PHE A 233 -9.08 1.44 -5.88
CA PHE A 233 -9.18 -0.01 -5.87
C PHE A 233 -9.56 -0.54 -7.25
N GLY A 234 -8.71 -1.38 -7.83
CA GLY A 234 -8.91 -2.11 -9.08
C GLY A 234 -9.19 -1.25 -10.32
N GLY A 235 -9.58 -1.93 -11.41
CA GLY A 235 -9.84 -1.30 -12.72
C GLY A 235 -8.58 -1.15 -13.56
N THR A 236 -8.52 -0.09 -14.36
CA THR A 236 -7.33 0.23 -15.16
C THR A 236 -6.18 0.66 -14.26
N ALA A 237 -5.07 -0.08 -14.28
CA ALA A 237 -3.85 0.27 -13.57
C ALA A 237 -3.06 1.34 -14.33
N HIS A 238 -2.37 2.21 -13.58
CA HIS A 238 -1.55 3.32 -14.07
C HIS A 238 -0.09 3.20 -13.59
N PRO A 239 0.61 2.08 -13.85
CA PRO A 239 2.00 1.96 -13.42
C PRO A 239 2.86 3.01 -14.13
N ALA A 240 3.84 3.55 -13.41
CA ALA A 240 4.81 4.48 -13.99
C ALA A 240 5.65 3.83 -15.11
N GLN A 241 5.91 2.52 -15.00
CA GLN A 241 6.69 1.73 -15.96
C GLN A 241 5.86 0.58 -16.54
N SER A 242 5.88 -0.60 -15.91
CA SER A 242 5.18 -1.80 -16.39
C SER A 242 4.17 -2.33 -15.39
N ILE A 243 3.09 -2.97 -15.88
CA ILE A 243 2.17 -3.72 -15.02
C ILE A 243 2.89 -4.95 -14.44
N PRO A 244 2.87 -5.19 -13.12
CA PRO A 244 3.45 -6.39 -12.53
C PRO A 244 2.72 -7.67 -12.97
N ASP A 245 3.47 -8.71 -13.36
CA ASP A 245 2.92 -9.97 -13.91
C ASP A 245 1.99 -10.71 -12.94
N ASP A 246 2.23 -10.56 -11.63
CA ASP A 246 1.48 -11.21 -10.55
C ASP A 246 0.45 -10.29 -9.87
N LEU A 247 0.23 -9.08 -10.37
CA LEU A 247 -0.84 -8.21 -9.92
C LEU A 247 -2.21 -8.82 -10.26
N SER A 248 -3.04 -9.03 -9.24
CA SER A 248 -4.41 -9.53 -9.38
C SER A 248 -5.40 -8.39 -9.66
N GLU A 249 -6.65 -8.72 -9.94
CA GLU A 249 -7.74 -7.74 -10.04
C GLU A 249 -8.13 -7.10 -8.68
N PHE A 250 -7.54 -7.56 -7.58
CA PHE A 250 -7.79 -7.09 -6.21
C PHE A 250 -6.59 -6.29 -5.70
N TYR A 251 -6.41 -5.08 -6.23
CA TYR A 251 -5.31 -4.21 -5.83
C TYR A 251 -5.79 -2.82 -5.40
N PHE A 252 -4.93 -2.12 -4.65
CA PHE A 252 -5.05 -0.69 -4.37
C PHE A 252 -3.84 0.02 -4.97
N GLU A 253 -4.09 1.00 -5.84
CA GLU A 253 -3.06 1.83 -6.48
C GLU A 253 -3.02 3.22 -5.86
N PHE A 254 -1.81 3.75 -5.63
CA PHE A 254 -1.57 5.07 -5.06
C PHE A 254 -0.21 5.65 -5.52
N ASP A 255 -0.03 6.95 -5.35
CA ASP A 255 1.23 7.66 -5.62
C ASP A 255 1.74 8.41 -4.38
N GLU A 256 2.82 9.17 -4.53
CA GLU A 256 3.46 9.94 -3.46
C GLU A 256 2.53 10.96 -2.78
N SER A 257 1.49 11.44 -3.47
CA SER A 257 0.56 12.40 -2.87
C SER A 257 -0.31 11.79 -1.77
N LEU A 258 -0.38 10.44 -1.70
CA LEU A 258 -1.06 9.72 -0.63
C LEU A 258 -0.09 9.40 0.52
N GLY A 259 0.23 10.42 1.32
CA GLY A 259 0.99 10.22 2.57
C GLY A 259 2.50 10.35 2.43
N ASP A 260 2.99 10.82 1.28
CA ASP A 260 4.42 11.07 1.00
C ASP A 260 5.33 9.83 1.20
N PRO A 261 4.94 8.63 0.75
CA PRO A 261 5.89 7.53 0.68
C PRO A 261 7.02 7.87 -0.30
N ASN A 262 8.22 7.36 -0.06
CA ASN A 262 9.32 7.50 -1.00
C ASN A 262 9.21 6.41 -2.09
N ILE A 263 8.79 6.79 -3.30
CA ILE A 263 8.71 5.90 -4.47
C ILE A 263 9.39 6.54 -5.69
N GLY A 264 10.47 7.26 -5.43
CA GLY A 264 11.45 7.69 -6.43
C GLY A 264 11.06 8.90 -7.27
N GLY A 265 10.05 9.68 -6.86
CA GLY A 265 9.61 10.90 -7.56
C GLY A 265 8.63 10.61 -8.69
N ASP A 266 7.39 11.10 -8.55
CA ASP A 266 6.28 10.84 -9.48
C ASP A 266 5.98 9.34 -9.69
N GLY A 267 6.40 8.50 -8.74
CA GLY A 267 6.18 7.06 -8.77
C GLY A 267 4.74 6.65 -8.47
N VAL A 268 4.41 5.41 -8.82
CA VAL A 268 3.11 4.78 -8.52
C VAL A 268 3.35 3.41 -7.93
N ALA A 269 2.61 3.10 -6.87
CA ALA A 269 2.63 1.82 -6.18
C ALA A 269 1.28 1.09 -6.27
N GLN A 270 1.34 -0.24 -6.32
CA GLN A 270 0.18 -1.13 -6.25
C GLN A 270 0.38 -2.14 -5.11
N ILE A 271 -0.56 -2.16 -4.16
CA ILE A 271 -0.66 -3.23 -3.17
C ILE A 271 -1.65 -4.27 -3.68
N ASP A 272 -1.16 -5.47 -3.94
CA ASP A 272 -1.99 -6.63 -4.25
C ASP A 272 -2.61 -7.18 -2.97
N LEU A 273 -3.93 -7.05 -2.83
CA LEU A 273 -4.64 -7.41 -1.60
C LEU A 273 -4.74 -8.92 -1.39
N LEU A 274 -4.62 -9.73 -2.45
CA LEU A 274 -4.64 -11.20 -2.36
C LEU A 274 -3.35 -11.76 -1.79
N THR A 275 -2.22 -11.23 -2.25
CA THR A 275 -0.89 -11.76 -1.95
C THR A 275 -0.19 -10.95 -0.86
N ASN A 276 -0.65 -9.74 -0.58
CA ASN A 276 0.04 -8.71 0.21
C ASN A 276 1.33 -8.21 -0.44
N LYS A 277 1.55 -8.42 -1.74
CA LYS A 277 2.73 -7.85 -2.39
C LYS A 277 2.53 -6.37 -2.64
N ILE A 278 3.63 -5.63 -2.57
CA ILE A 278 3.69 -4.27 -3.07
C ILE A 278 4.63 -4.23 -4.26
N HIS A 279 4.17 -3.57 -5.31
CA HIS A 279 4.95 -3.22 -6.47
C HIS A 279 4.97 -1.71 -6.57
N TRP A 280 6.07 -1.14 -7.04
CA TRP A 280 6.11 0.26 -7.38
C TRP A 280 7.15 0.51 -8.47
N ALA A 281 6.98 1.63 -9.17
CA ALA A 281 7.97 2.11 -10.12
C ALA A 281 8.01 3.63 -10.08
N CYS A 282 9.20 4.21 -10.29
CA CYS A 282 9.38 5.65 -10.46
C CYS A 282 9.15 6.11 -11.91
N GLY A 283 8.84 7.39 -12.07
CA GLY A 283 8.64 8.07 -13.36
C GLY A 283 9.91 8.52 -14.08
#